data_AF-A0A813F675-F1
#
_entry.id   AF-A0A813F675-F1
#
_cell.length_a   1.000
_cell.length_b   1.000
_cell.length_c   1.000
_cell.angle_alpha   90.00
_cell.angle_beta   90.00
_cell.angle_gamma   90.00
#
_symmetry.space_group_name_H-M   'P 1'
#
loop_
_entity.id
_entity.type
_entity.pdbx_description
1 polymer ?
#
loop_
_entity_poly.entity_id
_entity_poly.type
_entity_poly.pdbx_seq_one_letter_code
_entity_poly.pdbx_strand_id
1 'polypeptide(L)'
;PFFVSWRGLDAIGRDKMRQLLLCVACCLILAAPGRSEDAGAELPEEDGVLVLNERNFEVAIKSNPFILVEWYAPWCGHCKQFAPEYAAAAKQLKQANPPIPLAKVDATVELRLAEEHGVRGYPTIRLFIDGRDQ
;
A
#
# COMPACT_ATOMS: atom_id res chain seq x y z
N PRO A 1 -51.51 -1.00 -13.67
CA PRO A 1 -50.91 -2.36 -13.52
C PRO A 1 -49.44 -2.22 -13.09
N PHE A 2 -49.09 -2.15 -11.81
CA PHE A 2 -49.15 -3.23 -10.83
C PHE A 2 -49.75 -2.72 -9.51
N PHE A 3 -50.73 -3.45 -8.98
CA PHE A 3 -51.44 -3.15 -7.75
C PHE A 3 -50.97 -4.16 -6.71
N VAL A 4 -50.14 -3.76 -5.75
CA VAL A 4 -49.84 -4.59 -4.57
C VAL A 4 -50.68 -4.07 -3.40
N SER A 5 -51.70 -4.85 -3.06
CA SER A 5 -52.65 -4.62 -1.97
C SER A 5 -51.95 -4.67 -0.61
N TRP A 6 -51.94 -3.55 0.12
CA TRP A 6 -51.46 -3.44 1.50
C TRP A 6 -52.60 -3.54 2.52
N ARG A 7 -53.55 -4.47 2.32
CA ARG A 7 -54.56 -4.79 3.34
C ARG A 7 -54.12 -6.04 4.10
N GLY A 8 -53.38 -5.87 5.20
CA GLY A 8 -53.12 -6.97 6.13
C GLY A 8 -51.85 -6.94 6.97
N LEU A 9 -51.23 -5.78 7.27
CA LEU A 9 -50.16 -5.73 8.27
C LEU A 9 -50.46 -4.73 9.38
N ASP A 10 -50.40 -5.23 10.62
CA ASP A 10 -50.54 -4.47 11.86
C ASP A 10 -49.51 -3.33 11.95
N ALA A 11 -49.79 -2.31 12.76
CA ALA A 11 -48.93 -1.12 12.91
C ALA A 11 -47.46 -1.48 13.22
N ILE A 12 -47.24 -2.58 13.93
CA ILE A 12 -45.94 -3.16 14.28
C ILE A 12 -45.16 -3.63 13.03
N GLY A 13 -45.84 -4.11 11.99
CA GLY A 13 -45.23 -4.57 10.73
C GLY A 13 -44.72 -3.43 9.86
N ARG A 14 -45.39 -2.27 9.89
CA ARG A 14 -44.97 -1.07 9.16
C ARG A 14 -43.74 -0.42 9.80
N ASP A 15 -43.60 -0.46 11.12
CA ASP A 15 -42.40 0.00 11.83
C ASP A 15 -41.23 -0.95 11.65
N LYS A 16 -41.44 -2.28 11.64
CA LYS A 16 -40.37 -3.24 11.30
C LYS A 16 -39.88 -3.06 9.86
N MET A 17 -40.77 -2.73 8.94
CA MET A 17 -40.40 -2.48 7.54
C MET A 17 -39.72 -1.12 7.36
N ARG A 18 -40.14 -0.09 8.09
CA ARG A 18 -39.40 1.19 8.17
C ARG A 18 -38.03 1.00 8.79
N GLN A 19 -37.90 0.21 9.86
CA GLN A 19 -36.63 -0.11 10.51
C GLN A 19 -35.72 -0.91 9.56
N LEU A 20 -36.28 -1.87 8.81
CA LEU A 20 -35.53 -2.63 7.80
C LEU A 20 -35.09 -1.73 6.63
N LEU A 21 -35.95 -0.84 6.15
CA LEU A 21 -35.62 0.14 5.11
C LEU A 21 -34.58 1.17 5.59
N LEU A 22 -34.62 1.59 6.85
CA LEU A 22 -33.60 2.44 7.49
C LEU A 22 -32.27 1.70 7.64
N CYS A 23 -32.27 0.43 8.03
CA CYS A 23 -31.05 -0.38 8.10
C CYS A 23 -30.44 -0.63 6.70
N VAL A 24 -31.26 -0.92 5.69
CA VAL A 24 -30.79 -1.11 4.32
C VAL A 24 -30.32 0.21 3.71
N ALA A 25 -30.98 1.34 3.99
CA ALA A 25 -30.49 2.67 3.61
C ALA A 25 -29.18 3.03 4.31
N CYS A 26 -29.00 2.64 5.58
CA CYS A 26 -27.73 2.81 6.30
C CYS A 26 -26.62 1.93 5.69
N CYS A 27 -26.92 0.68 5.32
CA CYS A 27 -25.99 -0.19 4.59
C CYS A 27 -25.65 0.32 3.18
N LEU A 28 -26.58 1.00 2.50
CA LEU A 28 -26.33 1.60 1.19
C LEU A 28 -25.56 2.92 1.29
N ILE A 29 -25.74 3.70 2.35
CA ILE A 29 -24.90 4.89 2.65
C ILE A 29 -23.49 4.47 3.09
N LEU A 30 -23.32 3.28 3.69
CA LEU A 30 -22.03 2.65 3.95
C LEU A 30 -21.38 2.01 2.70
N ALA A 31 -22.08 1.99 1.55
CA ALA A 31 -21.62 1.36 0.30
C ALA A 31 -21.29 2.38 -0.81
N ALA A 32 -20.71 3.53 -0.46
CA ALA A 32 -19.89 4.34 -1.36
C ALA A 32 -18.42 4.28 -0.89
N PRO A 33 -17.44 4.25 -1.82
CA PRO A 33 -16.21 3.49 -1.65
C PRO A 33 -15.24 4.23 -0.73
N GLY A 34 -15.15 3.74 0.50
CA GLY A 34 -13.98 3.88 1.36
C GLY A 34 -13.56 2.50 1.83
N ARG A 35 -13.45 1.53 0.91
CA ARG A 35 -12.74 0.29 1.21
C ARG A 35 -11.26 0.64 1.29
N SER A 36 -10.82 1.03 2.46
CA SER A 36 -9.48 0.70 2.96
C SER A 36 -9.66 -0.22 4.15
N GLU A 37 -10.11 -1.44 3.89
CA GLU A 37 -9.57 -2.60 4.63
C GLU A 37 -8.13 -2.77 4.14
N ASP A 38 -7.27 -1.79 4.42
CA ASP A 38 -5.85 -1.91 4.19
C ASP A 38 -5.26 -2.22 5.56
N ALA A 39 -5.15 -3.51 5.85
CA ALA A 39 -4.25 -4.02 6.87
C ALA A 39 -2.79 -3.96 6.36
N GLY A 40 -2.43 -2.94 5.58
CA GLY A 40 -1.07 -2.59 5.26
C GLY A 40 -0.49 -1.82 6.42
N ALA A 41 0.58 -2.35 7.00
CA ALA A 41 1.43 -1.54 7.87
C ALA A 41 1.74 -0.24 7.14
N GLU A 42 1.39 0.91 7.71
CA GLU A 42 1.68 2.19 7.08
C GLU A 42 3.20 2.32 6.95
N LEU A 43 3.69 2.17 5.72
CA LEU A 43 5.10 2.28 5.40
C LEU A 43 5.40 3.77 5.15
N PRO A 44 6.40 4.35 5.83
CA PRO A 44 6.74 5.75 5.61
C PRO A 44 7.22 5.95 4.18
N GLU A 45 6.85 7.08 3.57
CA GLU A 45 7.23 7.45 2.21
C GLU A 45 7.88 8.84 2.16
N GLU A 46 8.82 9.01 1.25
CA GLU A 46 9.45 10.28 0.91
C GLU A 46 9.49 10.41 -0.62
N ASP A 47 8.88 11.47 -1.17
CA ASP A 47 8.73 11.71 -2.61
C ASP A 47 8.11 10.56 -3.42
N GLY A 48 7.31 9.72 -2.75
CA GLY A 48 6.66 8.54 -3.33
C GLY A 48 7.51 7.27 -3.28
N VAL A 49 8.70 7.34 -2.70
CA VAL A 49 9.61 6.21 -2.44
C VAL A 49 9.42 5.74 -0.99
N LEU A 50 9.22 4.45 -0.77
CA LEU A 50 9.09 3.86 0.56
C LEU A 50 10.42 3.94 1.32
N VAL A 51 10.39 4.35 2.58
CA VAL A 51 11.56 4.41 3.47
C VAL A 51 11.60 3.14 4.32
N LEU A 52 12.54 2.26 4.02
CA LEU A 52 12.64 0.97 4.68
C LEU A 52 13.80 0.95 5.70
N ASN A 53 13.57 0.19 6.78
CA ASN A 53 14.51 -0.12 7.85
C ASN A 53 14.29 -1.57 8.31
N GLU A 54 15.13 -2.05 9.21
CA GLU A 54 15.08 -3.42 9.74
C GLU A 54 13.71 -3.84 10.28
N ARG A 55 12.86 -2.91 10.74
CA ARG A 55 11.55 -3.23 11.33
C ARG A 55 10.45 -3.41 10.30
N ASN A 56 10.53 -2.74 9.15
CA ASN A 56 9.46 -2.70 8.16
C ASN A 56 9.83 -3.33 6.80
N PHE A 57 11.12 -3.63 6.58
CA PHE A 57 11.62 -4.19 5.34
C PHE A 57 10.93 -5.51 4.96
N GLU A 58 10.89 -6.46 5.89
CA GLU A 58 10.25 -7.76 5.71
C GLU A 58 8.76 -7.65 5.35
N VAL A 59 8.06 -6.70 5.99
CA VAL A 59 6.65 -6.44 5.70
C VAL A 59 6.51 -5.87 4.30
N ALA A 60 7.35 -4.90 3.93
CA ALA A 60 7.32 -4.27 2.61
C ALA A 60 7.55 -5.25 1.47
N ILE A 61 8.55 -6.14 1.58
CA ILE A 61 8.87 -7.10 0.50
C ILE A 61 7.87 -8.26 0.41
N LYS A 62 7.14 -8.57 1.49
CA LYS A 62 6.10 -9.62 1.50
C LYS A 62 4.74 -9.09 1.06
N SER A 63 4.44 -7.83 1.35
CA SER A 63 3.18 -7.19 0.97
C SER A 63 3.15 -6.76 -0.50
N ASN A 64 4.30 -6.69 -1.17
CA ASN A 64 4.42 -6.27 -2.57
C ASN A 64 5.04 -7.40 -3.42
N PRO A 65 4.32 -7.93 -4.43
CA PRO A 65 4.87 -8.98 -5.30
C PRO A 65 6.14 -8.56 -6.05
N PHE A 66 6.22 -7.28 -6.42
CA PHE A 66 7.38 -6.66 -7.04
C PHE A 66 7.72 -5.39 -6.25
N ILE A 67 8.94 -5.29 -5.76
CA ILE A 67 9.43 -4.06 -5.13
C ILE A 67 10.90 -3.85 -5.48
N LEU A 68 11.24 -2.64 -5.90
CA LEU A 68 12.61 -2.25 -6.19
C LEU A 68 13.17 -1.50 -4.99
N VAL A 69 14.32 -1.93 -4.47
CA VAL A 69 14.96 -1.32 -3.31
C VAL A 69 16.30 -0.71 -3.72
N GLU A 70 16.46 0.58 -3.46
CA GLU A 70 17.74 1.29 -3.50
C GLU A 70 18.43 1.26 -2.13
N TRP A 71 19.65 0.74 -2.11
CA TRP A 71 20.56 0.85 -0.98
C TRP A 71 21.50 2.03 -1.22
N TYR A 72 21.36 3.07 -0.40
CA TYR A 72 22.07 4.33 -0.57
C TYR A 72 22.89 4.70 0.66
N ALA A 73 23.74 5.71 0.49
CA ALA A 73 24.42 6.40 1.58
C ALA A 73 24.23 7.92 1.44
N PRO A 74 23.96 8.65 2.54
CA PRO A 74 23.62 10.08 2.49
C PRO A 74 24.78 10.97 2.03
N TRP A 75 26.01 10.48 2.09
CA TRP A 75 27.23 11.17 1.63
C TRP A 75 27.65 10.77 0.20
N CYS A 76 26.99 9.79 -0.43
CA CYS A 76 27.33 9.35 -1.77
C CYS A 76 26.83 10.34 -2.84
N GLY A 77 27.76 10.91 -3.62
CA GLY A 77 27.44 11.85 -4.69
C GLY A 77 26.55 11.24 -5.79
N HIS A 78 26.78 9.97 -6.15
CA HIS A 78 25.97 9.28 -7.16
C HIS A 78 24.53 9.03 -6.68
N CYS A 79 24.33 8.68 -5.40
CA CYS A 79 22.99 8.52 -4.83
C CYS A 79 22.20 9.83 -4.86
N LYS A 80 22.84 10.96 -4.52
CA LYS A 80 22.18 12.28 -4.55
C LYS A 80 21.72 12.68 -5.96
N GLN A 81 22.51 12.35 -6.98
CA GLN A 81 22.16 12.61 -8.37
C GLN A 81 21.06 11.66 -8.88
N PHE A 82 21.02 10.44 -8.35
CA PHE A 82 20.05 9.42 -8.73
C PHE A 82 18.67 9.61 -8.08
N ALA A 83 18.62 10.12 -6.85
CA ALA A 83 17.40 10.34 -6.07
C ALA A 83 16.23 11.01 -6.83
N PRO A 84 16.42 12.14 -7.57
CA PRO A 84 15.31 12.76 -8.30
C PRO A 84 14.73 11.87 -9.40
N GLU A 85 15.57 11.15 -10.14
CA GLU A 85 15.14 10.21 -11.19
C GLU A 85 14.44 9.00 -10.57
N TYR A 86 14.94 8.51 -9.43
CA TYR A 86 14.33 7.40 -8.70
C TYR A 86 12.93 7.76 -8.18
N ALA A 87 12.75 8.97 -7.63
CA ALA A 87 11.45 9.46 -7.20
C ALA A 87 10.47 9.68 -8.37
N ALA A 88 10.96 10.15 -9.52
CA ALA A 88 10.15 10.26 -10.74
C ALA A 88 9.68 8.87 -11.23
N ALA A 89 10.58 7.89 -11.23
CA ALA A 89 10.26 6.50 -11.57
C ALA A 89 9.25 5.89 -10.58
N ALA A 90 9.36 6.20 -9.29
CA ALA A 90 8.45 5.70 -8.25
C ALA A 90 6.99 6.08 -8.54
N LYS A 91 6.76 7.31 -8.99
CA LYS A 91 5.43 7.81 -9.35
C LYS A 91 4.86 7.08 -10.56
N GLN A 92 5.69 6.79 -11.56
CA GLN A 92 5.26 6.09 -12.78
C GLN A 92 5.00 4.61 -12.51
N LEU A 93 5.89 3.94 -11.79
CA LEU A 93 5.83 2.50 -11.53
C LEU A 93 4.73 2.12 -10.52
N LYS A 94 4.36 3.04 -9.61
CA LYS A 94 3.15 2.88 -8.78
C LYS A 94 1.86 2.81 -9.61
N GLN A 95 1.84 3.39 -10.81
CA GLN A 95 0.68 3.36 -11.71
C GLN A 95 0.72 2.19 -12.70
N ALA A 96 1.79 1.39 -12.70
CA ALA A 96 1.90 0.20 -13.55
C ALA A 96 0.91 -0.90 -13.11
N ASN A 97 0.68 -1.87 -14.00
CA ASN A 97 -0.15 -3.04 -13.71
C ASN A 97 0.63 -4.33 -14.03
N PRO A 98 1.15 -5.06 -13.03
CA PRO A 98 1.01 -4.81 -11.59
C PRO A 98 1.81 -3.58 -11.09
N PRO A 99 1.42 -2.94 -9.98
CA PRO A 99 2.16 -1.82 -9.41
C PRO A 99 3.52 -2.28 -8.90
N ILE A 100 4.55 -1.47 -9.12
CA ILE A 100 5.91 -1.73 -8.67
C ILE A 100 6.34 -0.55 -7.79
N PRO A 101 6.10 -0.60 -6.48
CA PRO A 101 6.64 0.40 -5.57
C PRO A 101 8.17 0.39 -5.57
N LEU A 102 8.72 1.58 -5.36
CA LEU A 102 10.14 1.80 -5.17
C LEU A 102 10.38 2.11 -3.69
N ALA A 103 11.50 1.64 -3.17
CA ALA A 103 11.90 1.77 -1.79
C ALA A 103 13.36 2.17 -1.69
N LYS A 104 13.73 2.77 -0.57
CA LYS A 104 15.11 3.13 -0.24
C LYS A 104 15.46 2.68 1.17
N VAL A 105 16.70 2.23 1.35
CA VAL A 105 17.30 1.83 2.63
C VAL A 105 18.61 2.59 2.79
N ASP A 106 18.77 3.28 3.92
CA ASP A 106 20.06 3.86 4.29
C ASP A 106 20.96 2.74 4.83
N ALA A 107 21.84 2.25 3.96
CA ALA A 107 22.75 1.16 4.28
C ALA A 107 23.88 1.58 5.24
N THR A 108 24.00 2.87 5.57
CA THR A 108 24.94 3.36 6.59
C THR A 108 24.38 3.29 8.00
N VAL A 109 23.05 3.22 8.13
CA VAL A 109 22.33 3.05 9.38
C VAL A 109 21.92 1.58 9.58
N GLU A 110 21.32 0.98 8.55
CA GLU A 110 20.78 -0.38 8.57
C GLU A 110 21.86 -1.41 8.16
N LEU A 111 22.98 -1.43 8.90
CA LEU A 111 24.18 -2.20 8.54
C LEU A 111 23.93 -3.70 8.41
N ARG A 112 23.17 -4.28 9.36
CA ARG A 112 22.87 -5.72 9.36
C ARG A 112 22.05 -6.11 8.14
N LEU A 113 21.03 -5.31 7.84
CA LEU A 113 20.18 -5.50 6.68
C LEU A 113 20.99 -5.38 5.37
N ALA A 114 21.91 -4.42 5.29
CA ALA A 114 22.81 -4.25 4.15
C ALA A 114 23.78 -5.43 3.96
N GLU A 115 24.32 -5.97 5.06
CA GLU A 115 25.18 -7.17 5.06
C GLU A 115 24.43 -8.43 4.61
N GLU A 116 23.22 -8.65 5.12
CA GLU A 116 22.36 -9.79 4.75
C GLU A 116 22.06 -9.82 3.25
N HIS A 117 21.88 -8.64 2.64
CA HIS A 117 21.68 -8.49 1.20
C HIS A 117 22.97 -8.30 0.41
N GLY A 118 24.15 -8.41 1.02
CA GLY A 118 25.45 -8.36 0.35
C GLY A 118 25.74 -7.03 -0.36
N VAL A 119 25.28 -5.91 0.20
CA VAL A 119 25.54 -4.55 -0.32
C VAL A 119 26.98 -4.17 -0.04
N ARG A 120 27.77 -3.89 -1.09
CA ARG A 120 29.20 -3.54 -0.99
C ARG A 120 29.55 -2.16 -1.56
N GLY A 121 28.56 -1.45 -2.09
CA GLY A 121 28.76 -0.14 -2.73
C GLY A 121 27.43 0.56 -2.99
N TYR A 122 27.49 1.84 -3.34
CA TYR A 122 26.31 2.70 -3.47
C TYR A 122 26.29 3.48 -4.79
N PRO A 123 25.12 3.71 -5.39
CA PRO A 123 23.85 3.05 -5.08
C PRO A 123 23.90 1.57 -5.49
N THR A 124 23.23 0.70 -4.73
CA THR A 124 22.94 -0.67 -5.15
C THR A 124 21.44 -0.82 -5.32
N ILE A 125 20.98 -1.37 -6.44
CA ILE A 125 19.56 -1.62 -6.71
C ILE A 125 19.31 -3.11 -6.64
N ARG A 126 18.24 -3.52 -5.93
CA ARG A 126 17.78 -4.91 -5.83
C ARG A 126 16.30 -5.00 -6.13
N LEU A 127 15.92 -5.98 -6.95
CA LEU A 127 14.51 -6.29 -7.22
C LEU A 127 14.11 -7.47 -6.34
N PHE A 128 13.03 -7.31 -5.60
CA PHE A 128 12.43 -8.40 -4.84
C PHE A 128 11.18 -8.89 -5.57
N ILE A 129 11.12 -10.20 -5.76
CA ILE A 129 9.97 -10.89 -6.37
C ILE A 129 9.43 -11.88 -5.33
N ASP A 130 8.20 -11.67 -4.88
CA ASP A 130 7.55 -12.44 -3.82
C ASP A 130 8.44 -12.58 -2.57
N GLY A 131 9.07 -11.48 -2.14
CA GLY A 131 9.97 -11.43 -1.00
C GLY A 131 11.36 -12.05 -1.23
N ARG A 132 11.72 -12.46 -2.45
CA ARG A 132 13.04 -13.01 -2.77
C ARG A 132 13.89 -12.02 -3.55
N ASP A 133 15.10 -11.76 -3.06
CA ASP A 133 16.13 -10.97 -3.74
C ASP A 133 16.55 -11.63 -5.07
N GLN A 134 16.73 -10.85 -6.14
CA GLN A 134 17.04 -11.31 -7.51
C GLN A 134 18.41 -10.85 -7.98
#